data_AF-A6BIH6-F1
#
_entry.id   AF-A6BIH6-F1
#
_cell.length_a   1.000
_cell.length_b   1.000
_cell.length_c   1.000
_cell.angle_alpha   90.00
_cell.angle_beta   90.00
_cell.angle_gamma   90.00
#
_symmetry.space_group_name_H-M   'P 1'
#
loop_
_entity.id
_entity.type
_entity.pdbx_description
1 polymer ?
#
loop_
_entity_poly.entity_id
_entity_poly.type
_entity_poly.pdbx_seq_one_letter_code
_entity_poly.pdbx_strand_id
1 'polypeptide(L)'
;MKEEAEKYNYIDIIHQKNQGVSMARNAGLKKATGEWIYFLDSDDELVSGAVKRILDFTAEKCEWLIFNYYKQIEGTEKRFKNKITAGEMDKYQGKEAFPELLEEQLFMLQCGKVFRRDIIETNQLYFQKNVVYGEDIRFNLKYFQYVDNYVLSDIPVFVYHIRQGTGAGSAYYADAFEMQMDIDKEICYMVDYKYHLSESAKRKLNRYFYFQGINTAAAYWNVWTDVPLKKRIKEIRKIMKDERFVEFLEKEMAYRDINGLDYFLLKHNKYIIYYYVHYVYTLLKRVIAKEKS
;
A
#
# COMPACT_ATOMS: atom_id res chain seq x y z
N MET A 1 6.76 18.50 -23.91
CA MET A 1 7.12 17.07 -23.94
C MET A 1 7.74 16.64 -25.25
N LYS A 2 7.11 16.84 -26.42
CA LYS A 2 7.69 16.37 -27.71
C LYS A 2 9.05 17.01 -28.03
N GLU A 3 9.13 18.34 -27.99
CA GLU A 3 10.39 19.09 -28.22
C GLU A 3 11.48 18.78 -27.17
N GLU A 4 11.09 18.41 -25.95
CA GLU A 4 12.03 18.07 -24.88
C GLU A 4 12.56 16.63 -25.05
N ALA A 5 11.71 15.71 -25.49
CA ALA A 5 12.09 14.33 -25.77
C ALA A 5 13.03 14.20 -26.97
N GLU A 6 12.85 15.04 -28.00
CA GLU A 6 13.70 15.05 -29.20
C GLU A 6 15.18 15.38 -28.88
N LYS A 7 15.46 15.96 -27.71
CA LYS A 7 16.84 16.20 -27.23
C LYS A 7 17.55 14.93 -26.76
N TYR A 8 16.83 13.83 -26.54
CA TYR A 8 17.34 12.61 -25.93
C TYR A 8 16.96 11.39 -26.77
N ASN A 9 17.98 10.72 -27.33
CA ASN A 9 17.80 9.54 -28.18
C ASN A 9 17.29 8.28 -27.44
N TYR A 10 17.21 8.34 -26.10
CA TYR A 10 16.71 7.28 -25.23
C TYR A 10 15.29 7.56 -24.70
N ILE A 11 14.61 8.59 -25.21
CA ILE A 11 13.22 8.89 -24.86
C ILE A 11 12.30 8.53 -26.02
N ASP A 12 11.45 7.52 -25.80
CA ASP A 12 10.37 7.16 -26.72
C ASP A 12 9.04 7.76 -26.26
N ILE A 13 8.29 8.36 -27.19
CA ILE A 13 6.92 8.85 -26.93
C ILE A 13 5.91 7.91 -27.58
N ILE A 14 5.01 7.35 -26.76
CA ILE A 14 3.91 6.50 -27.23
C ILE A 14 2.61 7.30 -27.18
N HIS A 15 2.01 7.56 -28.34
CA HIS A 15 0.67 8.15 -28.43
C HIS A 15 -0.38 7.04 -28.49
N GLN A 16 -1.36 7.10 -27.59
CA GLN A 16 -2.51 6.21 -27.60
C GLN A 16 -3.78 6.93 -27.17
N LYS A 17 -4.95 6.40 -27.57
CA LYS A 17 -6.24 6.85 -27.01
C LYS A 17 -6.26 6.63 -25.49
N ASN A 18 -6.82 7.58 -24.74
CA ASN A 18 -6.95 7.46 -23.29
C ASN A 18 -7.72 6.17 -22.92
N GLN A 19 -7.05 5.31 -22.17
CA GLN A 19 -7.56 4.02 -21.67
C GLN A 19 -7.20 3.81 -20.19
N GLY A 20 -6.85 4.88 -19.47
CA GLY A 20 -6.41 4.83 -18.07
C GLY A 20 -4.94 4.48 -17.86
N VAL A 21 -4.48 4.65 -16.61
CA VAL A 21 -3.07 4.51 -16.19
C VAL A 21 -2.52 3.09 -16.43
N SER A 22 -3.31 2.07 -16.11
CA SER A 22 -2.94 0.66 -16.32
C SER A 22 -2.57 0.37 -17.78
N MET A 23 -3.33 0.90 -18.73
CA MET A 23 -3.07 0.70 -20.15
C MET A 23 -1.90 1.52 -20.66
N ALA A 24 -1.62 2.69 -20.06
CA ALA A 24 -0.41 3.46 -20.35
C ALA A 24 0.86 2.71 -19.87
N ARG A 25 0.85 2.20 -18.62
CA ARG A 25 1.95 1.38 -18.08
C ARG A 25 2.19 0.12 -18.92
N ASN A 26 1.12 -0.58 -19.33
CA ASN A 26 1.22 -1.73 -20.23
C ASN A 26 1.81 -1.38 -21.60
N ALA A 27 1.51 -0.21 -22.16
CA ALA A 27 2.10 0.24 -23.42
C ALA A 27 3.61 0.50 -23.28
N GLY A 28 4.03 1.10 -22.17
CA GLY A 28 5.43 1.25 -21.80
C GLY A 28 6.14 -0.09 -21.65
N LEU A 29 5.56 -1.04 -20.89
CA LEU A 29 6.10 -2.39 -20.70
C LEU A 29 6.38 -3.10 -22.03
N LYS A 30 5.47 -2.98 -23.02
CA LYS A 30 5.64 -3.59 -24.35
C LYS A 30 6.79 -3.01 -25.17
N LYS A 31 7.26 -1.81 -24.84
CA LYS A 31 8.34 -1.11 -25.55
C LYS A 31 9.66 -1.11 -24.78
N ALA A 32 9.62 -1.39 -23.48
CA ALA A 32 10.80 -1.38 -22.64
C ALA A 32 11.81 -2.46 -23.07
N THR A 33 13.08 -2.06 -23.17
CA THR A 33 14.20 -2.95 -23.57
C THR A 33 15.23 -3.13 -22.46
N GLY A 34 15.20 -2.30 -21.42
CA GLY A 34 16.13 -2.35 -20.28
C GLY A 34 15.97 -3.63 -19.46
N GLU A 35 17.04 -4.08 -18.81
CA GLU A 35 17.03 -5.26 -17.93
C GLU A 35 16.08 -5.08 -16.73
N TRP A 36 15.94 -3.84 -16.28
CA TRP A 36 15.12 -3.43 -15.15
C TRP A 36 14.06 -2.42 -15.58
N ILE A 37 12.88 -2.52 -14.97
CA ILE A 37 11.75 -1.62 -15.16
C ILE A 37 11.55 -0.79 -13.89
N TYR A 38 11.45 0.52 -14.04
CA TYR A 38 11.03 1.44 -12.99
C TYR A 38 9.82 2.23 -13.48
N PHE A 39 8.77 2.31 -12.68
CA PHE A 39 7.62 3.16 -12.97
C PHE A 39 7.77 4.49 -12.22
N LEU A 40 7.59 5.59 -12.92
CA LEU A 40 7.49 6.93 -12.35
C LEU A 40 6.15 7.53 -12.78
N ASP A 41 5.28 7.81 -11.83
CA ASP A 41 4.02 8.48 -12.10
C ASP A 41 4.25 9.97 -12.40
N SER A 42 3.39 10.55 -13.23
CA SER A 42 3.61 11.91 -13.79
C SER A 42 3.55 13.03 -12.75
N ASP A 43 3.02 12.75 -11.56
CA ASP A 43 2.89 13.68 -10.45
C ASP A 43 3.83 13.35 -9.28
N ASP A 44 4.76 12.41 -9.48
CA ASP A 44 5.85 12.10 -8.55
C ASP A 44 7.20 12.64 -9.06
N GLU A 45 8.13 12.87 -8.13
CA GLU A 45 9.47 13.42 -8.41
C GLU A 45 10.56 12.43 -7.99
N LEU A 46 11.55 12.17 -8.84
CA LEU A 46 12.76 11.46 -8.43
C LEU A 46 13.63 12.34 -7.54
N VAL A 47 14.14 11.76 -6.44
CA VAL A 47 15.15 12.43 -5.62
C VAL A 47 16.44 12.60 -6.43
N SER A 48 17.16 13.69 -6.20
CA SER A 48 18.45 13.91 -6.86
C SER A 48 19.40 12.72 -6.66
N GLY A 49 19.94 12.21 -7.78
CA GLY A 49 20.81 11.02 -7.80
C GLY A 49 20.09 9.68 -7.64
N ALA A 50 18.75 9.64 -7.62
CA ALA A 50 17.97 8.41 -7.44
C ALA A 50 18.34 7.30 -8.44
N VAL A 51 18.46 7.62 -9.72
CA VAL A 51 18.81 6.63 -10.77
C VAL A 51 20.16 5.97 -10.47
N LYS A 52 21.17 6.76 -10.09
CA LYS A 52 22.49 6.22 -9.73
C LYS A 52 22.38 5.30 -8.52
N ARG A 53 21.69 5.74 -7.46
CA ARG A 53 21.48 4.92 -6.25
C ARG A 53 20.74 3.62 -6.55
N ILE A 54 19.74 3.66 -7.42
CA ILE A 54 19.03 2.47 -7.87
C ILE A 54 20.00 1.52 -8.58
N LEU A 55 20.81 2.04 -9.52
CA LEU A 55 21.78 1.24 -10.27
C LEU A 55 22.81 0.57 -9.37
N ASP A 56 23.28 1.24 -8.32
CA ASP A 56 24.24 0.67 -7.36
C ASP A 56 23.71 -0.63 -6.72
N PHE A 57 22.40 -0.79 -6.60
CA PHE A 57 21.74 -1.97 -6.04
C PHE A 57 21.45 -3.05 -7.09
N THR A 58 21.45 -2.72 -8.38
CA THR A 58 21.20 -3.70 -9.46
C THR A 58 22.32 -4.73 -9.63
N ALA A 59 23.49 -4.48 -9.04
CA ALA A 59 24.58 -5.45 -8.95
C ALA A 59 24.24 -6.65 -8.04
N GLU A 60 23.22 -6.52 -7.20
CA GLU A 60 22.77 -7.58 -6.32
C GLU A 60 22.03 -8.69 -7.06
N LYS A 61 22.27 -9.94 -6.62
CA LYS A 61 21.55 -11.11 -7.13
C LYS A 61 20.14 -11.15 -6.54
N CYS A 62 19.27 -10.30 -7.07
CA CYS A 62 17.89 -10.18 -6.64
C CYS A 62 16.96 -9.99 -7.85
N GLU A 63 15.68 -10.18 -7.60
CA GLU A 63 14.60 -10.11 -8.59
C GLU A 63 13.75 -8.85 -8.42
N TRP A 64 13.85 -8.19 -7.27
CA TRP A 64 13.09 -6.98 -6.97
C TRP A 64 13.87 -6.07 -6.05
N LEU A 65 13.93 -4.78 -6.39
CA LEU A 65 14.42 -3.75 -5.48
C LEU A 65 13.23 -2.90 -5.04
N ILE A 66 13.14 -2.69 -3.73
CA ILE A 66 12.10 -1.88 -3.09
C ILE A 66 12.80 -0.78 -2.31
N PHE A 67 12.50 0.46 -2.64
CA PHE A 67 13.08 1.64 -2.02
C PHE A 67 12.03 2.44 -1.26
N ASN A 68 12.50 3.15 -0.25
CA ASN A 68 11.69 4.08 0.50
C ASN A 68 11.41 5.37 -0.30
N TYR A 69 10.66 6.28 0.31
CA TYR A 69 10.24 7.53 -0.30
C TYR A 69 9.97 8.65 0.70
N TYR A 70 9.92 9.87 0.18
CA TYR A 70 9.41 11.02 0.93
C TYR A 70 7.93 11.25 0.63
N LYS A 71 7.16 11.65 1.64
CA LYS A 71 5.81 12.18 1.52
C LYS A 71 5.88 13.70 1.56
N GLN A 72 5.23 14.38 0.63
CA GLN A 72 5.13 15.84 0.62
C GLN A 72 3.67 16.23 0.41
N ILE A 73 3.11 17.00 1.35
CA ILE A 73 1.75 17.54 1.18
C ILE A 73 1.84 18.70 0.18
N GLU A 74 0.98 18.68 -0.83
CA GLU A 74 0.90 19.76 -1.82
C GLU A 74 0.66 21.12 -1.13
N GLY A 75 1.39 22.14 -1.57
CA GLY A 75 1.41 23.46 -0.91
C GLY A 75 2.33 23.56 0.31
N THR A 76 3.07 22.51 0.65
CA THR A 76 4.10 22.55 1.71
C THR A 76 5.47 22.20 1.14
N GLU A 77 6.53 22.84 1.63
CA GLU A 77 7.92 22.50 1.27
C GLU A 77 8.46 21.30 2.07
N LYS A 78 7.75 20.89 3.13
CA LYS A 78 8.24 19.89 4.07
C LYS A 78 8.06 18.48 3.54
N ARG A 79 9.18 17.78 3.39
CA ARG A 79 9.24 16.35 3.06
C ARG A 79 9.36 15.51 4.33
N PHE A 80 8.57 14.45 4.41
CA PHE A 80 8.59 13.48 5.51
C PHE A 80 9.01 12.13 4.98
N LYS A 81 10.10 11.56 5.48
CA LYS A 81 10.52 10.21 5.11
C LYS A 81 9.47 9.21 5.60
N ASN A 82 9.04 8.30 4.73
CA ASN A 82 8.16 7.22 5.17
C ASN A 82 8.91 6.32 6.16
N LYS A 83 8.23 5.89 7.24
CA LYS A 83 8.87 5.14 8.32
C LYS A 83 8.82 3.66 7.98
N ILE A 84 9.99 3.04 7.88
CA ILE A 84 10.14 1.61 7.62
C ILE A 84 11.17 1.03 8.58
N THR A 85 11.19 -0.29 8.73
CA THR A 85 12.10 -1.00 9.65
C THR A 85 13.42 -1.39 9.03
N ALA A 86 13.50 -1.42 7.69
CA ALA A 86 14.70 -1.82 6.98
C ALA A 86 15.88 -0.86 7.18
N GLY A 87 17.09 -1.41 7.04
CA GLY A 87 18.33 -0.67 6.96
C GLY A 87 18.60 -0.07 5.58
N GLU A 88 19.87 0.25 5.33
CA GLU A 88 20.29 0.81 4.04
C GLU A 88 20.14 -0.20 2.90
N MET A 89 20.34 -1.49 3.16
CA MET A 89 20.21 -2.57 2.18
C MET A 89 19.95 -3.90 2.87
N ASP A 90 18.69 -4.23 3.07
CA ASP A 90 18.28 -5.48 3.71
C ASP A 90 17.85 -6.48 2.63
N LYS A 91 18.42 -7.68 2.66
CA LYS A 91 18.16 -8.75 1.69
C LYS A 91 17.18 -9.74 2.29
N TYR A 92 16.15 -10.06 1.52
CA TYR A 92 15.10 -10.98 1.91
C TYR A 92 15.04 -12.16 0.96
N GLN A 93 14.75 -13.34 1.52
CA GLN A 93 14.45 -14.55 0.78
C GLN A 93 13.04 -15.05 1.13
N GLY A 94 12.26 -15.44 0.13
CA GLY A 94 10.89 -15.91 0.26
C GLY A 94 9.91 -14.79 0.63
N LYS A 95 8.70 -15.15 1.08
CA LYS A 95 7.59 -14.20 1.20
C LYS A 95 7.31 -13.71 2.61
N GLU A 96 8.15 -14.09 3.57
CA GLU A 96 7.87 -13.91 5.00
C GLU A 96 7.70 -12.44 5.40
N ALA A 97 8.40 -11.50 4.76
CA ALA A 97 8.31 -10.06 5.05
C ALA A 97 7.13 -9.35 4.34
N PHE A 98 6.23 -10.10 3.71
CA PHE A 98 5.07 -9.53 3.02
C PHE A 98 4.14 -8.69 3.93
N PRO A 99 3.82 -9.10 5.16
CA PRO A 99 3.02 -8.28 6.06
C PRO A 99 3.69 -6.92 6.36
N GLU A 100 5.00 -6.90 6.57
CA GLU A 100 5.78 -5.69 6.81
C GLU A 100 5.74 -4.75 5.59
N LEU A 101 5.92 -5.28 4.37
CA LEU A 101 5.83 -4.48 3.14
C LEU A 101 4.45 -3.80 2.97
N LEU A 102 3.37 -4.44 3.42
CA LEU A 102 2.03 -3.88 3.42
C LEU A 102 1.87 -2.79 4.49
N GLU A 103 2.27 -3.09 5.73
CA GLU A 103 2.18 -2.17 6.87
C GLU A 103 3.00 -0.89 6.65
N GLU A 104 4.19 -1.04 6.07
CA GLU A 104 5.12 0.05 5.75
C GLU A 104 4.71 0.86 4.52
N GLN A 105 3.56 0.54 3.89
CA GLN A 105 3.02 1.21 2.71
C GLN A 105 3.97 1.20 1.52
N LEU A 106 4.82 0.18 1.44
CA LEU A 106 5.75 -0.01 0.35
C LEU A 106 5.12 -0.83 -0.76
N PHE A 107 4.34 -1.86 -0.42
CA PHE A 107 3.78 -2.79 -1.42
C PHE A 107 2.68 -2.18 -2.31
N MET A 108 2.11 -1.04 -1.90
CA MET A 108 0.89 -0.47 -2.51
C MET A 108 1.16 0.53 -3.64
N LEU A 109 2.42 0.82 -3.96
CA LEU A 109 2.83 1.84 -4.92
C LEU A 109 3.56 1.20 -6.11
N GLN A 110 3.63 1.86 -7.27
CA GLN A 110 4.55 1.45 -8.34
C GLN A 110 5.89 2.17 -8.26
N CYS A 111 5.88 3.47 -7.94
CA CYS A 111 7.09 4.23 -7.67
C CYS A 111 7.92 3.60 -6.53
N GLY A 112 9.24 3.76 -6.63
CA GLY A 112 10.20 3.18 -5.68
C GLY A 112 10.43 1.68 -5.83
N LYS A 113 9.94 1.04 -6.90
CA LYS A 113 10.21 -0.37 -7.18
C LYS A 113 10.91 -0.54 -8.51
N VAL A 114 11.86 -1.47 -8.54
CA VAL A 114 12.65 -1.80 -9.71
C VAL A 114 12.47 -3.28 -10.01
N PHE A 115 11.77 -3.58 -11.09
CA PHE A 115 11.33 -4.93 -11.45
C PHE A 115 12.27 -5.52 -12.51
N ARG A 116 12.65 -6.78 -12.36
CA ARG A 116 13.28 -7.57 -13.41
C ARG A 116 12.34 -7.69 -14.62
N ARG A 117 12.78 -7.22 -15.79
CA ARG A 117 11.98 -7.27 -17.02
C ARG A 117 11.69 -8.71 -17.46
N ASP A 118 12.67 -9.60 -17.35
CA ASP A 118 12.53 -11.01 -17.76
C ASP A 118 11.44 -11.75 -16.98
N ILE A 119 11.25 -11.44 -15.68
CA ILE A 119 10.12 -11.97 -14.89
C ILE A 119 8.78 -11.47 -15.43
N ILE A 120 8.68 -10.17 -15.77
CA ILE A 120 7.46 -9.59 -16.34
C ILE A 120 7.12 -10.23 -17.69
N GLU A 121 8.11 -10.38 -18.58
CA GLU A 121 7.91 -10.91 -19.93
C GLU A 121 7.59 -12.39 -19.92
N THR A 122 8.37 -13.19 -19.19
CA THR A 122 8.20 -14.65 -19.13
C THR A 122 6.82 -15.03 -18.58
N ASN A 123 6.34 -14.29 -17.58
CA ASN A 123 5.06 -14.56 -16.92
C ASN A 123 3.90 -13.72 -17.47
N GLN A 124 4.14 -12.93 -18.53
CA GLN A 124 3.13 -12.10 -19.20
C GLN A 124 2.36 -11.21 -18.21
N LEU A 125 3.09 -10.51 -17.34
CA LEU A 125 2.50 -9.69 -16.29
C LEU A 125 2.05 -8.34 -16.85
N TYR A 126 0.76 -8.06 -16.71
CA TYR A 126 0.14 -6.81 -17.15
C TYR A 126 -0.80 -6.25 -16.09
N PHE A 127 -0.89 -4.93 -16.03
CA PHE A 127 -1.92 -4.25 -15.27
C PHE A 127 -3.29 -4.58 -15.86
N GLN A 128 -4.28 -4.87 -15.01
CA GLN A 128 -5.62 -5.19 -15.47
C GLN A 128 -6.34 -3.96 -16.01
N LYS A 129 -7.05 -4.14 -17.12
CA LYS A 129 -7.89 -3.09 -17.69
C LYS A 129 -9.11 -2.86 -16.79
N ASN A 130 -9.56 -1.61 -16.69
CA ASN A 130 -10.75 -1.18 -15.94
C ASN A 130 -10.66 -1.36 -14.41
N VAL A 131 -9.46 -1.57 -13.86
CA VAL A 131 -9.25 -1.47 -12.41
C VAL A 131 -8.90 -0.02 -12.09
N VAL A 132 -9.78 0.64 -11.34
CA VAL A 132 -9.64 2.06 -10.96
C VAL A 132 -9.02 2.20 -9.56
N TYR A 133 -9.05 1.12 -8.76
CA TYR A 133 -8.56 1.11 -7.39
C TYR A 133 -7.71 -0.14 -7.14
N GLY A 134 -6.47 0.05 -6.70
CA GLY A 134 -5.57 -1.03 -6.33
C GLY A 134 -5.05 -1.84 -7.53
N GLU A 135 -4.92 -1.22 -8.69
CA GLU A 135 -4.19 -1.80 -9.82
C GLU A 135 -2.72 -2.05 -9.47
N ASP A 136 -2.14 -1.19 -8.63
CA ASP A 136 -0.75 -1.26 -8.21
C ASP A 136 -0.47 -2.51 -7.35
N ILE A 137 -1.24 -2.67 -6.27
CA ILE A 137 -1.13 -3.82 -5.39
C ILE A 137 -1.40 -5.13 -6.15
N ARG A 138 -2.35 -5.15 -7.08
CA ARG A 138 -2.65 -6.33 -7.90
C ARG A 138 -1.51 -6.70 -8.83
N PHE A 139 -0.85 -5.73 -9.45
CA PHE A 139 0.35 -6.00 -10.25
C PHE A 139 1.49 -6.53 -9.36
N ASN A 140 1.73 -5.88 -8.22
CA ASN A 140 2.77 -6.26 -7.28
C ASN A 140 2.52 -7.67 -6.69
N LEU A 141 1.27 -8.04 -6.39
CA LEU A 141 0.91 -9.38 -5.95
C LEU A 141 1.31 -10.43 -6.99
N LYS A 142 0.93 -10.22 -8.26
CA LYS A 142 1.26 -11.14 -9.36
C LYS A 142 2.77 -11.24 -9.55
N TYR A 143 3.47 -10.10 -9.57
CA TYR A 143 4.92 -10.07 -9.71
C TYR A 143 5.62 -10.81 -8.58
N PHE A 144 5.20 -10.55 -7.34
CA PHE A 144 5.77 -11.17 -6.15
C PHE A 144 5.54 -12.67 -6.07
N GLN A 145 4.69 -13.29 -6.91
CA GLN A 145 4.66 -14.76 -7.03
C GLN A 145 5.99 -15.34 -7.51
N TYR A 146 6.72 -14.60 -8.33
CA TYR A 146 7.90 -15.06 -9.07
C TYR A 146 9.22 -14.47 -8.54
N VAL A 147 9.16 -13.79 -7.41
CA VAL A 147 10.31 -13.16 -6.74
C VAL A 147 10.63 -13.99 -5.51
N ASP A 148 11.81 -14.56 -5.38
CA ASP A 148 12.22 -15.19 -4.13
C ASP A 148 13.30 -14.41 -3.41
N ASN A 149 14.05 -13.55 -4.10
CA ASN A 149 15.13 -12.74 -3.55
C ASN A 149 14.87 -11.27 -3.88
N TYR A 150 14.77 -10.44 -2.86
CA TYR A 150 14.57 -9.00 -3.05
C TYR A 150 15.33 -8.19 -2.02
N VAL A 151 15.56 -6.94 -2.36
CA VAL A 151 16.23 -5.98 -1.49
C VAL A 151 15.22 -4.91 -1.09
N LEU A 152 15.18 -4.61 0.21
CA LEU A 152 14.47 -3.46 0.75
C LEU A 152 15.50 -2.45 1.28
N SER A 153 15.34 -1.19 0.88
CA SER A 153 16.23 -0.10 1.26
C SER A 153 15.44 1.07 1.85
N ASP A 154 15.89 1.54 3.01
CA ASP A 154 15.42 2.78 3.64
C ASP A 154 15.94 4.04 2.90
N ILE A 155 16.66 3.90 1.78
CA ILE A 155 17.05 5.03 0.96
C ILE A 155 15.82 5.56 0.18
N PRO A 156 15.44 6.84 0.37
CA PRO A 156 14.36 7.43 -0.40
C PRO A 156 14.81 7.77 -1.81
N VAL A 157 14.08 7.28 -2.82
CA VAL A 157 14.40 7.51 -4.24
C VAL A 157 13.39 8.38 -4.98
N PHE A 158 12.21 8.61 -4.40
CA PHE A 158 11.21 9.49 -4.97
C PHE A 158 10.44 10.26 -3.88
N VAL A 159 9.69 11.26 -4.33
CA VAL A 159 8.79 12.08 -3.53
C VAL A 159 7.37 11.82 -4.00
N TYR A 160 6.56 11.31 -3.08
CA TYR A 160 5.13 11.09 -3.24
C TYR A 160 4.36 12.36 -2.85
N HIS A 161 3.70 12.98 -3.83
CA HIS A 161 2.96 14.21 -3.62
C HIS A 161 1.51 13.94 -3.18
N ILE A 162 1.19 14.29 -1.94
CA ILE A 162 -0.13 14.11 -1.34
C ILE A 162 -0.97 15.35 -1.63
N ARG A 163 -1.93 15.22 -2.54
CA ARG A 163 -2.91 16.28 -2.84
C ARG A 163 -3.97 16.38 -1.75
N GLN A 164 -4.26 17.59 -1.28
CA GLN A 164 -5.32 17.79 -0.30
C GLN A 164 -6.70 17.55 -0.93
N GLY A 165 -7.49 16.64 -0.34
CA GLY A 165 -8.90 16.42 -0.67
C GLY A 165 -9.23 15.78 -2.02
N THR A 166 -8.26 15.55 -2.91
CA THR A 166 -8.51 15.12 -4.31
C THR A 166 -7.53 14.07 -4.86
N GLY A 167 -6.58 13.59 -4.06
CA GLY A 167 -5.69 12.51 -4.46
C GLY A 167 -6.40 11.15 -4.46
N ALA A 168 -5.93 10.19 -5.26
CA ALA A 168 -6.48 8.82 -5.27
C ALA A 168 -6.47 8.17 -3.87
N GLY A 169 -5.55 8.57 -2.98
CA GLY A 169 -5.48 8.13 -1.58
C GLY A 169 -6.35 8.91 -0.57
N SER A 170 -6.98 10.03 -0.97
CA SER A 170 -7.81 10.88 -0.10
C SER A 170 -9.24 11.08 -0.61
N ALA A 171 -9.54 10.66 -1.83
CA ALA A 171 -10.88 10.70 -2.40
C ALA A 171 -11.82 9.73 -1.64
N TYR A 172 -12.98 10.23 -1.23
CA TYR A 172 -14.06 9.38 -0.76
C TYR A 172 -14.60 8.57 -1.95
N TYR A 173 -14.31 7.28 -1.98
CA TYR A 173 -15.04 6.34 -2.82
C TYR A 173 -16.22 5.79 -2.01
N ALA A 174 -17.43 5.89 -2.57
CA ALA A 174 -18.63 5.37 -1.91
C ALA A 174 -18.48 3.89 -1.50
N ASP A 175 -17.73 3.12 -2.29
CA ASP A 175 -17.49 1.69 -2.12
C ASP A 175 -16.04 1.36 -1.71
N ALA A 176 -15.29 2.32 -1.11
CA ALA A 176 -13.89 2.14 -0.72
C ALA A 176 -13.64 0.86 0.08
N PHE A 177 -14.52 0.58 1.05
CA PHE A 177 -14.41 -0.62 1.88
C PHE A 177 -14.57 -1.91 1.06
N GLU A 178 -15.52 -1.97 0.12
CA GLU A 178 -15.69 -3.17 -0.71
C GLU A 178 -14.51 -3.39 -1.64
N MET A 179 -14.06 -2.33 -2.31
CA MET A 179 -12.91 -2.41 -3.20
C MET A 179 -11.64 -2.87 -2.46
N GLN A 180 -11.48 -2.42 -1.21
CA GLN A 180 -10.39 -2.86 -0.35
C GLN A 180 -10.56 -4.31 0.08
N MET A 181 -11.74 -4.74 0.50
CA MET A 181 -11.98 -6.14 0.86
C MET A 181 -11.82 -7.11 -0.32
N ASP A 182 -12.07 -6.65 -1.56
CA ASP A 182 -11.76 -7.43 -2.75
C ASP A 182 -10.25 -7.62 -2.94
N ILE A 183 -9.46 -6.58 -2.67
CA ILE A 183 -7.99 -6.69 -2.64
C ILE A 183 -7.56 -7.65 -1.54
N ASP A 184 -8.11 -7.53 -0.32
CA ASP A 184 -7.75 -8.39 0.80
C ASP A 184 -8.06 -9.86 0.50
N LYS A 185 -9.17 -10.14 -0.19
CA LYS A 185 -9.50 -11.48 -0.67
C LYS A 185 -8.46 -12.00 -1.65
N GLU A 186 -8.01 -11.18 -2.58
CA GLU A 186 -6.90 -11.53 -3.48
C GLU A 186 -5.61 -11.78 -2.68
N ILE A 187 -5.29 -10.96 -1.69
CA ILE A 187 -4.12 -11.16 -0.82
C ILE A 187 -4.23 -12.50 -0.08
N CYS A 188 -5.37 -12.81 0.55
CA CYS A 188 -5.57 -14.09 1.25
C CYS A 188 -5.37 -15.28 0.29
N TYR A 189 -5.93 -15.21 -0.92
CA TYR A 189 -5.70 -16.23 -1.94
C TYR A 189 -4.20 -16.40 -2.26
N MET A 190 -3.47 -15.30 -2.42
CA MET A 190 -2.03 -15.35 -2.71
C MET A 190 -1.26 -15.97 -1.55
N VAL A 191 -1.64 -15.65 -0.31
CA VAL A 191 -1.01 -16.20 0.89
C VAL A 191 -1.24 -17.69 1.03
N ASP A 192 -2.48 -18.14 0.85
CA ASP A 192 -2.87 -19.54 1.04
C ASP A 192 -2.31 -20.46 -0.05
N TYR A 193 -2.23 -19.98 -1.30
CA TYR A 193 -1.93 -20.83 -2.44
C TYR A 193 -0.60 -20.55 -3.13
N LYS A 194 0.07 -19.42 -2.83
CA LYS A 194 1.27 -18.98 -3.57
C LYS A 194 2.45 -18.58 -2.68
N TYR A 195 2.21 -17.95 -1.52
CA TYR A 195 3.30 -17.37 -0.72
C TYR A 195 3.79 -18.27 0.42
N HIS A 196 3.01 -19.27 0.83
CA HIS A 196 3.42 -20.26 1.84
C HIS A 196 3.99 -19.61 3.12
N LEU A 197 3.33 -18.56 3.60
CA LEU A 197 3.77 -17.80 4.78
C LEU A 197 3.74 -18.65 6.05
N SER A 198 4.62 -18.34 7.01
CA SER A 198 4.53 -18.92 8.35
C SER A 198 3.25 -18.46 9.06
N GLU A 199 2.83 -19.21 10.10
CA GLU A 199 1.70 -18.79 10.94
C GLU A 199 1.94 -17.44 11.64
N SER A 200 3.20 -17.10 11.91
CA SER A 200 3.56 -15.79 12.48
C SER A 200 3.28 -14.66 11.48
N ALA A 201 3.71 -14.82 10.22
CA ALA A 201 3.43 -13.86 9.17
C ALA A 201 1.93 -13.78 8.85
N LYS A 202 1.20 -14.90 8.83
CA LYS A 202 -0.27 -14.90 8.69
C LYS A 202 -0.96 -14.16 9.83
N ARG A 203 -0.49 -14.31 11.08
CA ARG A 203 -1.00 -13.55 12.23
C ARG A 203 -0.78 -12.05 12.07
N LYS A 204 0.41 -11.61 11.63
CA LYS A 204 0.68 -10.19 11.33
C LYS A 204 -0.24 -9.66 10.23
N LEU A 205 -0.47 -10.46 9.18
CA LEU A 205 -1.36 -10.09 8.10
C LEU A 205 -2.83 -9.99 8.55
N ASN A 206 -3.29 -10.92 9.40
CA ASN A 206 -4.61 -10.84 10.03
C ASN A 206 -4.77 -9.53 10.81
N ARG A 207 -3.72 -9.16 11.58
CA ARG A 207 -3.68 -7.92 12.33
C ARG A 207 -3.77 -6.70 11.43
N TYR A 208 -3.09 -6.71 10.29
CA TYR A 208 -3.18 -5.68 9.27
C TYR A 208 -4.61 -5.50 8.75
N PHE A 209 -5.28 -6.58 8.32
CA PHE A 209 -6.67 -6.51 7.82
C PHE A 209 -7.66 -6.08 8.90
N TYR A 210 -7.52 -6.62 10.12
CA TYR A 210 -8.31 -6.20 11.26
C TYR A 210 -8.21 -4.68 11.48
N PHE A 211 -6.99 -4.13 11.54
CA PHE A 211 -6.81 -2.69 11.74
C PHE A 211 -7.28 -1.87 10.55
N GLN A 212 -7.20 -2.39 9.33
CA GLN A 212 -7.73 -1.70 8.17
C GLN A 212 -9.25 -1.49 8.27
N GLY A 213 -9.99 -2.51 8.71
CA GLY A 213 -11.43 -2.38 9.01
C GLY A 213 -11.71 -1.35 10.10
N ILE A 214 -10.94 -1.39 11.21
CA ILE A 214 -11.06 -0.43 12.32
C ILE A 214 -10.76 1.01 11.87
N ASN A 215 -9.71 1.21 11.07
CA ASN A 215 -9.28 2.51 10.57
C ASN A 215 -10.29 3.07 9.56
N THR A 216 -10.89 2.21 8.73
CA THR A 216 -11.95 2.63 7.80
C THR A 216 -13.21 3.06 8.55
N ALA A 217 -13.61 2.30 9.59
CA ALA A 217 -14.71 2.70 10.46
C ALA A 217 -14.39 4.01 11.21
N ALA A 218 -13.13 4.22 11.61
CA ALA A 218 -12.69 5.45 12.26
C ALA A 218 -12.79 6.62 11.28
N ALA A 219 -12.32 6.46 10.04
CA ALA A 219 -12.41 7.48 9.00
C ALA A 219 -13.85 7.91 8.73
N TYR A 220 -14.79 6.96 8.64
CA TYR A 220 -16.22 7.27 8.60
C TYR A 220 -16.66 8.06 9.81
N TRP A 221 -16.17 7.76 11.02
CA TRP A 221 -16.59 8.47 12.22
C TRP A 221 -16.03 9.90 12.31
N ASN A 222 -14.72 10.09 12.06
CA ASN A 222 -14.01 11.32 12.42
C ASN A 222 -13.35 12.10 11.28
N VAL A 223 -13.19 11.52 10.08
CA VAL A 223 -12.50 12.17 8.95
C VAL A 223 -13.51 12.63 7.90
N TRP A 224 -14.42 11.77 7.48
CA TRP A 224 -15.39 12.07 6.42
C TRP A 224 -16.63 12.79 6.96
N THR A 225 -16.43 13.90 7.66
CA THR A 225 -17.50 14.64 8.35
C THR A 225 -18.53 15.26 7.40
N ASP A 226 -18.12 15.52 6.15
CA ASP A 226 -18.98 16.05 5.08
C ASP A 226 -20.03 15.03 4.62
N VAL A 227 -19.82 13.73 4.90
CA VAL A 227 -20.82 12.69 4.63
C VAL A 227 -21.91 12.75 5.72
N PRO A 228 -23.21 12.68 5.38
CA PRO A 228 -24.29 12.69 6.37
C PRO A 228 -24.11 11.62 7.46
N LEU A 229 -24.29 12.00 8.73
CA LEU A 229 -24.06 11.11 9.89
C LEU A 229 -24.80 9.77 9.76
N LYS A 230 -26.05 9.78 9.28
CA LYS A 230 -26.85 8.56 9.05
C LYS A 230 -26.16 7.61 8.07
N LYS A 231 -25.54 8.14 7.00
CA LYS A 231 -24.78 7.35 6.02
C LYS A 231 -23.49 6.81 6.66
N ARG A 232 -22.74 7.64 7.39
CA ARG A 232 -21.53 7.20 8.09
C ARG A 232 -21.80 6.05 9.07
N ILE A 233 -22.84 6.15 9.89
CA ILE A 233 -23.24 5.09 10.83
C ILE A 233 -23.65 3.82 10.08
N LYS A 234 -24.33 3.95 8.93
CA LYS A 234 -24.68 2.81 8.08
C LYS A 234 -23.42 2.09 7.58
N GLU A 235 -22.43 2.82 7.09
CA GLU A 235 -21.17 2.24 6.60
C GLU A 235 -20.36 1.61 7.72
N ILE A 236 -20.26 2.23 8.90
CA ILE A 236 -19.61 1.62 10.07
C ILE A 236 -20.28 0.28 10.42
N ARG A 237 -21.61 0.23 10.46
CA ARG A 237 -22.35 -1.01 10.71
C ARG A 237 -22.14 -2.05 9.62
N LYS A 238 -21.97 -1.62 8.36
CA LYS A 238 -21.67 -2.51 7.25
C LYS A 238 -20.33 -3.20 7.48
N ILE A 239 -19.28 -2.44 7.84
CA ILE A 239 -17.94 -2.96 8.16
C ILE A 239 -18.02 -3.96 9.33
N MET A 240 -18.67 -3.58 10.44
CA MET A 240 -18.75 -4.42 11.64
C MET A 240 -19.55 -5.73 11.45
N LYS A 241 -20.38 -5.81 10.39
CA LYS A 241 -21.14 -7.00 10.03
C LYS A 241 -20.56 -7.77 8.86
N ASP A 242 -19.54 -7.25 8.21
CA ASP A 242 -18.92 -7.91 7.07
C ASP A 242 -18.29 -9.23 7.53
N GLU A 243 -18.62 -10.32 6.84
CA GLU A 243 -18.17 -11.66 7.21
C GLU A 243 -16.63 -11.77 7.21
N ARG A 244 -15.97 -11.08 6.27
CA ARG A 244 -14.50 -11.05 6.16
C ARG A 244 -13.89 -10.34 7.37
N PHE A 245 -14.41 -9.16 7.72
CA PHE A 245 -13.96 -8.44 8.91
C PHE A 245 -14.20 -9.23 10.20
N VAL A 246 -15.36 -9.89 10.31
CA VAL A 246 -15.69 -10.73 11.47
C VAL A 246 -14.72 -11.91 11.59
N GLU A 247 -14.32 -12.53 10.49
CA GLU A 247 -13.30 -13.59 10.50
C GLU A 247 -11.96 -13.08 11.04
N PHE A 248 -11.51 -11.90 10.60
CA PHE A 248 -10.28 -11.30 11.12
C PHE A 248 -10.39 -11.00 12.62
N LEU A 249 -11.53 -10.46 13.07
CA LEU A 249 -11.80 -10.20 14.48
C LEU A 249 -11.81 -11.48 15.34
N GLU A 250 -12.35 -12.58 14.83
CA GLU A 250 -12.34 -13.89 15.51
C GLU A 250 -10.92 -14.44 15.65
N LYS A 251 -10.10 -14.31 14.60
CA LYS A 251 -8.69 -14.68 14.63
C LYS A 251 -7.91 -13.83 15.64
N GLU A 252 -8.15 -12.53 15.74
CA GLU A 252 -7.54 -11.68 16.76
C GLU A 252 -7.83 -12.16 18.18
N MET A 253 -9.08 -12.59 18.44
CA MET A 253 -9.47 -13.18 19.73
C MET A 253 -8.78 -14.53 19.95
N ALA A 254 -8.74 -15.40 18.94
CA ALA A 254 -8.06 -16.70 19.01
C ALA A 254 -6.56 -16.55 19.32
N TYR A 255 -5.90 -15.57 18.71
CA TYR A 255 -4.50 -15.23 18.95
C TYR A 255 -4.24 -14.47 20.26
N ARG A 256 -5.30 -14.01 20.94
CA ARG A 256 -5.26 -13.17 22.14
C ARG A 256 -4.61 -11.80 21.92
N ASP A 257 -4.74 -11.26 20.71
CA ASP A 257 -4.24 -9.92 20.32
C ASP A 257 -5.25 -8.79 20.56
N ILE A 258 -6.46 -9.16 20.98
CA ILE A 258 -7.53 -8.26 21.38
C ILE A 258 -8.06 -8.66 22.76
N ASN A 259 -8.42 -7.69 23.59
CA ASN A 259 -9.05 -7.97 24.87
C ASN A 259 -10.53 -8.33 24.70
N GLY A 260 -11.10 -9.00 25.70
CA GLY A 260 -12.49 -9.49 25.64
C GLY A 260 -13.53 -8.39 25.52
N LEU A 261 -13.30 -7.21 26.12
CA LEU A 261 -14.23 -6.08 26.03
C LEU A 261 -14.28 -5.53 24.60
N ASP A 262 -13.13 -5.27 23.99
CA ASP A 262 -13.05 -4.77 22.61
C ASP A 262 -13.67 -5.75 21.63
N TYR A 263 -13.35 -7.04 21.74
CA TYR A 263 -13.99 -8.08 20.93
C TYR A 263 -15.50 -8.08 21.10
N PHE A 264 -16.00 -8.04 22.34
CA PHE A 264 -17.43 -8.02 22.61
C PHE A 264 -18.10 -6.80 21.96
N LEU A 265 -17.52 -5.61 22.12
CA LEU A 265 -18.06 -4.37 21.56
C LEU A 265 -18.12 -4.43 20.03
N LEU A 266 -17.04 -4.85 19.37
CA LEU A 266 -16.98 -4.91 17.92
C LEU A 266 -17.93 -5.99 17.36
N LYS A 267 -17.93 -7.19 17.93
CA LYS A 267 -18.83 -8.30 17.54
C LYS A 267 -20.31 -7.94 17.67
N HIS A 268 -20.67 -7.09 18.64
CA HIS A 268 -22.05 -6.62 18.86
C HIS A 268 -22.35 -5.26 18.24
N ASN A 269 -21.56 -4.81 17.25
CA ASN A 269 -21.77 -3.56 16.50
C ASN A 269 -21.79 -2.30 17.38
N LYS A 270 -21.05 -2.32 18.49
CA LYS A 270 -20.90 -1.20 19.44
C LYS A 270 -19.63 -0.38 19.14
N TYR A 271 -19.33 -0.18 17.85
CA TYR A 271 -18.12 0.52 17.39
C TYR A 271 -17.95 1.90 18.01
N ILE A 272 -19.04 2.67 18.18
CA ILE A 272 -18.94 4.02 18.77
C ILE A 272 -18.44 3.96 20.22
N ILE A 273 -18.91 2.97 21.01
CA ILE A 273 -18.44 2.78 22.39
C ILE A 273 -16.96 2.37 22.37
N TYR A 274 -16.61 1.40 21.53
CA TYR A 274 -15.22 1.01 21.29
C TYR A 274 -14.34 2.22 20.96
N TYR A 275 -14.76 3.04 20.00
CA TYR A 275 -14.03 4.24 19.58
C TYR A 275 -13.77 5.19 20.75
N TYR A 276 -14.78 5.48 21.57
CA TYR A 276 -14.60 6.40 22.70
C TYR A 276 -13.74 5.82 23.83
N VAL A 277 -13.80 4.51 24.09
CA VAL A 277 -12.90 3.84 25.04
C VAL A 277 -11.44 4.06 24.63
N HIS A 278 -11.11 3.85 23.35
CA HIS A 278 -9.74 4.02 22.83
C HIS A 278 -9.33 5.49 22.62
N TYR A 279 -10.28 6.35 22.26
CA TYR A 279 -10.05 7.79 22.16
C TYR A 279 -9.68 8.40 23.51
N VAL A 280 -10.47 8.10 24.57
CA VAL A 280 -10.20 8.56 25.93
C VAL A 280 -8.85 8.01 26.43
N TYR A 281 -8.57 6.74 26.19
CA TYR A 281 -7.28 6.14 26.54
C TYR A 281 -6.09 6.85 25.87
N THR A 282 -6.23 7.23 24.60
CA THR A 282 -5.20 7.95 23.85
C THR A 282 -5.01 9.38 24.40
N LEU A 283 -6.09 10.08 24.75
CA LEU A 283 -6.02 11.40 25.39
C LEU A 283 -5.29 11.33 26.73
N LEU A 284 -5.63 10.35 27.58
CA LEU A 284 -4.99 10.15 28.88
C LEU A 284 -3.48 9.89 28.73
N LYS A 285 -3.07 9.04 27.78
CA LYS A 285 -1.64 8.82 27.48
C LYS A 285 -0.91 10.09 27.09
N ARG A 286 -1.53 10.96 26.28
CA ARG A 286 -0.93 12.24 25.87
C ARG A 286 -0.79 13.21 27.04
N VAL A 287 -1.75 13.25 27.95
CA VAL A 287 -1.68 14.08 29.17
C VAL A 287 -0.54 13.58 30.06
N ILE A 288 -0.47 12.28 30.34
CA ILE A 288 0.59 11.67 31.16
C ILE A 288 1.97 11.84 30.52
N ALA A 289 2.08 11.77 29.19
CA ALA A 289 3.35 11.99 28.49
C ALA A 289 3.82 13.44 28.56
N LYS A 290 2.90 14.42 28.55
CA LYS A 290 3.21 15.85 28.73
C LYS A 290 3.59 16.21 30.16
N GLU A 291 3.09 15.49 31.16
CA GLU A 291 3.49 15.69 32.57
C GLU A 291 4.90 15.13 32.87
N LYS A 292 5.44 14.31 31.98
CA LYS A 292 6.78 13.70 32.09
C LYS A 292 7.86 14.40 31.23
N SER A 293 7.49 15.45 30.49
CA SER A 293 8.38 16.26 29.65
C SER A 293 8.52 17.67 30.21
#